data_AF-A0A8T7CRY0-F1
#
_entry.id   AF-A0A8T7CRY0-F1
#
_cell.length_a   1.000
_cell.length_b   1.000
_cell.length_c   1.000
_cell.angle_alpha   90.00
_cell.angle_beta   90.00
_cell.angle_gamma   90.00
#
_symmetry.space_group_name_H-M   'P 1'
#
loop_
_entity.id
_entity.type
_entity.pdbx_description
1 polymer ?
#
loop_
_entity_poly.entity_id
_entity_poly.type
_entity_poly.pdbx_seq_one_letter_code
_entity_poly.pdbx_strand_id
1 'polypeptide(L)'
;MPFISAEVVTAERFYQVNEVTVIESDSGYMYSYRDDSGHLIVRDIPPPGYIESLTAERAKQRAVVIEPEAVSPVLVTPVKVDATNWSYPLLVVLSSLMALAALLYYFAPHYRRWRSESPLERVLRRASIPVFRDVALSAKGFPSTVIDCLAKTPAGILVISNPHLAGEIVGQPQQDFWMQNNRGDNQQIDNPIRKNNRDTRIVKLLLGDAVPIHGCIVYTGRAELSPVLQTMTERLSIFSTTLDSHMTAFPDQRSLDGKWRTLMRYPRANSCRVRARGAAWKRALCEHQRKVVSGSLLLMSMLVAIWGLRV
;
A
#
# COMPACT_ATOMS: atom_id res chain seq x y z
N MET A 1 -15.02 -30.52 18.38
CA MET A 1 -14.72 -30.42 16.93
C MET A 1 -14.68 -28.96 16.56
N PRO A 2 -13.54 -28.38 16.13
CA PRO A 2 -13.53 -27.00 15.68
C PRO A 2 -13.97 -26.93 14.21
N PHE A 3 -15.00 -26.13 13.95
CA PHE A 3 -15.35 -25.68 12.61
C PHE A 3 -14.20 -24.79 12.11
N ILE A 4 -13.48 -25.24 11.08
CA ILE A 4 -12.57 -24.40 10.31
C ILE A 4 -13.45 -23.46 9.48
N SER A 5 -13.42 -22.18 9.82
CA SER A 5 -14.08 -21.12 9.06
C SER A 5 -13.55 -21.15 7.63
N ALA A 6 -14.44 -21.27 6.65
CA ALA A 6 -14.10 -21.16 5.24
C ALA A 6 -13.69 -19.71 4.94
N GLU A 7 -12.38 -19.44 5.04
CA GLU A 7 -11.80 -18.22 4.49
C GLU A 7 -11.92 -18.34 2.97
N VAL A 8 -12.70 -17.45 2.36
CA VAL A 8 -12.89 -17.41 0.91
C VAL A 8 -11.57 -16.98 0.28
N VAL A 9 -10.74 -17.96 -0.08
CA VAL A 9 -9.55 -17.74 -0.88
C VAL A 9 -10.03 -17.32 -2.27
N THR A 10 -9.81 -16.05 -2.62
CA THR A 10 -9.96 -15.57 -3.99
C THR A 10 -8.89 -16.23 -4.84
N ALA A 11 -9.25 -17.36 -5.45
CA ALA A 11 -8.40 -18.05 -6.41
C ALA A 11 -8.42 -17.32 -7.76
N GLU A 12 -7.23 -17.11 -8.34
CA GLU A 12 -7.11 -16.39 -9.60
C GLU A 12 -7.29 -17.32 -10.80
N ARG A 13 -6.89 -18.59 -10.67
CA ARG A 13 -6.97 -19.59 -11.74
C ARG A 13 -7.19 -21.01 -11.20
N PHE A 14 -7.97 -21.77 -11.96
CA PHE A 14 -8.24 -23.18 -11.71
C PHE A 14 -7.75 -23.99 -12.90
N TYR A 15 -6.97 -25.02 -12.64
CA TYR A 15 -6.53 -25.98 -13.64
C TYR A 15 -6.94 -27.37 -13.19
N GLN A 16 -7.54 -28.15 -14.08
CA GLN A 16 -7.88 -29.54 -13.80
C GLN A 16 -6.94 -30.44 -14.61
N VAL A 17 -6.18 -31.28 -13.91
CA VAL A 17 -5.31 -32.29 -14.51
C VAL A 17 -5.73 -33.63 -13.89
N ASN A 18 -6.36 -34.47 -14.69
CA ASN A 18 -7.04 -35.68 -14.22
C ASN A 18 -8.07 -35.36 -13.12
N GLU A 19 -7.98 -36.03 -11.96
CA GLU A 19 -8.87 -35.84 -10.80
C GLU A 19 -8.36 -34.79 -9.80
N VAL A 20 -7.25 -34.10 -10.12
CA VAL A 20 -6.65 -33.09 -9.26
C VAL A 20 -7.00 -31.70 -9.78
N THR A 21 -7.71 -30.92 -8.95
CA THR A 21 -7.95 -29.50 -9.18
C THR A 21 -6.82 -28.70 -8.53
N VAL A 22 -6.05 -27.97 -9.34
CA VAL A 22 -5.03 -27.02 -8.85
C VAL A 22 -5.66 -25.64 -8.75
N ILE A 23 -5.53 -25.05 -7.57
CA ILE A 23 -6.00 -23.72 -7.22
C ILE A 23 -4.77 -22.83 -7.07
N GLU A 24 -4.59 -21.89 -7.98
CA GLU A 24 -3.51 -20.91 -7.93
C GLU A 24 -3.97 -19.69 -7.12
N SER A 25 -3.20 -19.35 -6.08
CA SER A 25 -3.44 -18.20 -5.19
C SER A 25 -2.17 -17.36 -5.04
N ASP A 26 -2.32 -16.11 -4.60
CA ASP A 26 -1.19 -15.21 -4.28
C ASP A 26 -0.17 -15.81 -3.30
N SER A 27 -0.60 -16.77 -2.47
CA SER A 27 0.22 -17.46 -1.47
C SER A 27 0.87 -18.76 -1.97
N GLY A 28 0.59 -19.18 -3.21
CA GLY A 28 1.09 -20.43 -3.78
C GLY A 28 -0.02 -21.33 -4.35
N TYR A 29 0.33 -22.59 -4.63
CA TYR A 29 -0.58 -23.58 -5.21
C TYR A 29 -1.24 -24.42 -4.12
N MET A 30 -2.55 -24.61 -4.22
CA MET A 30 -3.29 -25.63 -3.46
C MET A 30 -3.81 -26.71 -4.41
N TYR A 31 -3.74 -27.96 -3.98
CA TYR A 31 -4.19 -29.12 -4.70
C TYR A 31 -5.42 -29.70 -4.00
N SER A 32 -6.50 -29.84 -4.75
CA SER A 32 -7.76 -30.42 -4.31
C SER A 32 -8.02 -31.71 -5.08
N TYR A 33 -8.08 -32.85 -4.38
CA TYR A 33 -8.29 -34.19 -4.96
C TYR A 33 -9.09 -35.07 -4.00
N ARG A 34 -9.63 -36.20 -4.49
CA ARG A 34 -10.24 -37.21 -3.62
C ARG A 34 -9.25 -38.33 -3.33
N ASP A 35 -9.21 -38.82 -2.10
CA ASP A 35 -8.46 -40.03 -1.76
C ASP A 35 -9.21 -41.31 -2.19
N ASP A 36 -8.57 -42.47 -2.00
CA ASP A 36 -9.14 -43.78 -2.34
C ASP A 36 -10.45 -44.10 -1.57
N SER A 37 -10.72 -43.36 -0.49
CA SER A 37 -11.96 -43.46 0.30
C SER A 37 -13.02 -42.45 -0.14
N GLY A 38 -12.76 -41.65 -1.18
CA GLY A 38 -13.65 -40.64 -1.72
C GLY A 38 -13.66 -39.31 -0.96
N HIS A 39 -12.81 -39.14 0.06
CA HIS A 39 -12.74 -37.91 0.84
C HIS A 39 -11.99 -36.82 0.08
N LEU A 40 -12.55 -35.60 0.07
CA LEU A 40 -11.90 -34.45 -0.53
C LEU A 40 -10.75 -33.96 0.36
N ILE A 41 -9.54 -33.96 -0.20
CA ILE A 41 -8.31 -33.48 0.44
C ILE A 41 -7.88 -32.19 -0.27
N VAL A 42 -7.62 -31.14 0.52
CA VAL A 42 -7.03 -29.87 0.04
C VAL A 42 -5.71 -29.64 0.78
N ARG A 43 -4.59 -29.60 0.05
CA ARG A 43 -3.25 -29.43 0.61
C ARG A 43 -2.37 -28.54 -0.28
N ASP A 44 -1.35 -27.95 0.32
CA ASP A 44 -0.29 -27.15 -0.35
C ASP A 44 0.81 -28.02 -0.98
N ILE A 45 0.72 -29.35 -0.83
CA ILE A 45 1.63 -30.34 -1.39
C ILE A 45 0.86 -31.18 -2.42
N PRO A 46 1.39 -31.40 -3.63
CA PRO A 46 0.73 -32.21 -4.65
C PRO A 46 0.57 -33.67 -4.18
N PRO A 47 -0.48 -34.38 -4.64
CA PRO A 47 -0.63 -35.79 -4.32
C PRO A 47 0.55 -36.61 -4.88
N PRO A 48 0.91 -37.74 -4.24
CA PRO A 48 1.92 -38.66 -4.76
C PRO A 48 1.61 -39.07 -6.21
N GLY A 49 2.62 -39.09 -7.08
CA GLY A 49 2.47 -39.44 -8.51
C GLY A 49 1.95 -38.31 -9.42
N TYR A 50 1.51 -37.18 -8.86
CA TYR A 50 1.03 -36.04 -9.66
C TYR A 50 2.09 -35.49 -10.64
N ILE A 51 3.33 -35.32 -10.18
CA ILE A 51 4.42 -34.81 -11.02
C ILE A 51 4.74 -35.77 -12.18
N GLU A 52 4.66 -37.08 -11.94
CA GLU A 52 4.90 -38.11 -12.95
C GLU A 52 3.81 -38.07 -14.03
N SER A 53 2.54 -37.94 -13.63
CA SER A 53 1.40 -37.79 -14.56
C SER A 53 1.52 -36.53 -15.44
N LEU A 54 1.93 -35.39 -14.87
CA LEU A 54 2.17 -34.16 -15.63
C LEU A 54 3.27 -34.32 -16.68
N THR A 55 4.32 -35.08 -16.34
CA THR A 55 5.46 -35.31 -17.22
C THR A 55 5.07 -36.25 -18.36
N ALA A 56 4.29 -37.30 -18.08
CA ALA A 56 3.75 -38.21 -19.09
C ALA A 56 2.77 -37.50 -20.05
N GLU A 57 1.88 -36.64 -19.53
CA GLU A 57 0.93 -35.87 -20.34
C GLU A 57 1.66 -34.90 -21.29
N ARG A 58 2.69 -34.21 -20.79
CA ARG A 58 3.53 -33.34 -21.60
C ARG A 58 4.34 -34.10 -22.64
N ALA A 59 4.79 -35.31 -22.33
CA ALA A 59 5.48 -36.18 -23.29
C ALA A 59 4.52 -36.63 -24.40
N LYS A 60 3.27 -36.99 -24.08
CA LYS A 60 2.23 -37.28 -25.08
C LYS A 60 1.91 -36.06 -25.96
N GLN A 61 1.78 -34.88 -25.38
CA GLN A 61 1.53 -33.65 -26.14
C GLN A 61 2.71 -33.27 -27.05
N ARG A 62 3.95 -33.56 -26.64
CA ARG A 62 5.14 -33.42 -27.50
C ARG A 62 5.21 -34.47 -28.61
N ALA A 63 4.73 -35.68 -28.37
CA ALA A 63 4.72 -36.75 -29.37
C ALA A 63 3.68 -36.55 -30.48
N VAL A 64 2.66 -35.72 -30.26
CA VAL A 64 1.63 -35.39 -31.27
C VAL A 64 2.10 -34.32 -32.27
N VAL A 65 3.28 -33.72 -32.05
CA VAL A 65 3.84 -32.70 -32.94
C VAL A 65 5.07 -33.29 -33.65
N ILE A 66 4.86 -33.61 -34.93
CA ILE A 66 5.82 -33.99 -36.00
C ILE A 66 5.85 -35.50 -36.31
N GLU A 67 4.84 -35.97 -37.07
CA GLU A 67 5.14 -36.83 -38.21
C GLU A 67 5.53 -35.92 -39.38
N PRO A 68 6.71 -36.10 -40.01
CA PRO A 68 7.05 -35.38 -41.22
C PRO A 68 6.23 -35.95 -42.37
N GLU A 69 5.08 -35.35 -42.64
CA GLU A 69 4.36 -35.57 -43.88
C GLU A 69 5.33 -35.27 -45.04
N ALA A 70 5.45 -36.20 -45.99
CA ALA A 70 6.33 -36.07 -47.13
C ALA A 70 5.85 -34.91 -48.02
N VAL A 71 6.31 -33.70 -47.70
CA VAL A 71 6.05 -32.51 -48.50
C VAL A 71 6.86 -32.64 -49.77
N SER A 72 6.15 -32.89 -50.87
CA SER A 72 6.68 -32.79 -52.23
C SER A 72 7.38 -31.42 -52.40
N PRO A 73 8.51 -31.34 -53.14
CA PRO A 73 9.24 -30.10 -53.28
C PRO A 73 8.38 -29.03 -53.97
N VAL A 74 7.72 -28.21 -53.16
CA VAL A 74 7.09 -26.98 -53.62
C VAL A 74 8.22 -26.08 -54.08
N LEU A 75 8.19 -25.68 -55.34
CA LEU A 75 9.10 -24.71 -55.92
C LEU A 75 9.05 -23.44 -55.06
N VAL A 76 10.05 -23.26 -54.19
CA VAL A 76 10.19 -22.04 -53.39
C VAL A 76 10.60 -20.95 -54.37
N THR A 77 9.62 -20.24 -54.89
CA THR A 77 9.87 -18.93 -55.46
C THR A 77 10.47 -18.08 -54.33
N PRO A 78 11.55 -17.31 -54.58
CA PRO A 78 12.11 -16.45 -53.55
C PRO A 78 11.01 -15.48 -53.13
N VAL A 79 10.41 -15.73 -51.96
CA VAL A 79 9.55 -14.76 -51.31
C VAL A 79 10.43 -13.56 -51.09
N LYS A 80 10.21 -12.51 -51.88
CA LYS A 80 10.73 -11.18 -51.60
C LYS A 80 10.23 -10.83 -50.21
N VAL A 81 11.07 -11.04 -49.21
CA VAL A 81 10.85 -10.50 -47.88
C VAL A 81 11.04 -9.01 -48.06
N ASP A 82 9.94 -8.32 -48.36
CA ASP A 82 9.94 -6.87 -48.44
C ASP A 82 10.43 -6.36 -47.08
N ALA A 83 11.66 -5.82 -47.07
CA ALA A 83 12.33 -5.27 -45.90
C ALA A 83 11.54 -4.11 -45.24
N THR A 84 10.42 -3.73 -45.84
CA THR A 84 9.53 -2.61 -45.49
C THR A 84 8.75 -2.81 -44.19
N ASN A 85 8.66 -4.03 -43.63
CA ASN A 85 7.82 -4.31 -42.45
C ASN A 85 8.56 -4.38 -41.09
N TRP A 86 9.88 -4.16 -41.06
CA TRP A 86 10.66 -4.24 -39.81
C TRP A 86 10.54 -3.00 -38.91
N SER A 87 9.95 -1.91 -39.42
CA SER A 87 9.74 -0.67 -38.68
C SER A 87 8.65 -0.80 -37.59
N TYR A 88 7.63 -1.63 -37.82
CA TYR A 88 6.49 -1.78 -36.91
C TYR A 88 6.83 -2.40 -35.54
N PRO A 89 7.58 -3.51 -35.40
CA PRO A 89 7.90 -4.06 -34.09
C PRO A 89 8.73 -3.09 -33.24
N LEU A 90 9.62 -2.31 -33.87
CA LEU A 90 10.43 -1.31 -33.18
C LEU A 90 9.56 -0.17 -32.64
N LEU A 91 8.58 0.30 -33.41
CA LEU A 91 7.62 1.32 -32.95
C LEU A 91 6.73 0.81 -31.79
N VAL A 92 6.32 -0.45 -31.82
CA VAL A 92 5.53 -1.06 -30.72
C VAL A 92 6.38 -1.18 -29.44
N VAL A 93 7.63 -1.61 -29.55
CA VAL A 93 8.54 -1.67 -28.40
C VAL A 93 8.82 -0.27 -27.86
N LEU A 94 9.08 0.71 -28.72
CA LEU A 94 9.38 2.08 -28.31
C LEU A 94 8.17 2.74 -27.62
N SER A 95 6.97 2.55 -28.16
CA SER A 95 5.73 3.06 -27.55
C SER A 95 5.43 2.39 -26.21
N SER A 96 5.68 1.09 -26.08
CA SER A 96 5.53 0.35 -24.82
C SER A 96 6.52 0.84 -23.76
N LEU A 97 7.78 1.10 -24.14
CA LEU A 97 8.79 1.65 -23.24
C LEU A 97 8.44 3.07 -22.79
N MET A 98 7.93 3.92 -23.70
CA MET A 98 7.46 5.26 -23.35
C MET A 98 6.26 5.22 -22.40
N ALA A 99 5.30 4.32 -22.64
CA ALA A 99 4.16 4.14 -21.75
C ALA A 99 4.60 3.70 -20.34
N LEU A 100 5.53 2.75 -20.25
CA LEU A 100 6.09 2.30 -18.97
C LEU A 100 6.87 3.43 -18.27
N ALA A 101 7.67 4.20 -19.00
CA ALA A 101 8.40 5.33 -18.44
C ALA A 101 7.44 6.42 -17.91
N ALA A 102 6.37 6.74 -18.64
CA ALA A 102 5.33 7.67 -18.20
C ALA A 102 4.60 7.15 -16.95
N LEU A 103 4.29 5.85 -16.91
CA LEU A 103 3.71 5.17 -15.76
C LEU A 103 4.63 5.31 -14.54
N LEU A 104 5.91 4.95 -14.68
CA LEU A 104 6.90 5.05 -13.61
C LEU A 104 7.12 6.50 -13.16
N TYR A 105 7.19 7.46 -14.09
CA TYR A 105 7.32 8.89 -13.77
C TYR A 105 6.12 9.40 -12.97
N TYR A 106 4.91 9.01 -13.36
CA TYR A 106 3.67 9.36 -12.66
C TYR A 106 3.61 8.75 -11.25
N PHE A 107 4.06 7.49 -11.08
CA PHE A 107 4.00 6.80 -9.77
C PHE A 107 5.23 7.00 -8.87
N ALA A 108 6.39 7.36 -9.41
CA ALA A 108 7.64 7.59 -8.67
C ALA A 108 7.50 8.58 -7.50
N PRO A 109 6.86 9.75 -7.62
CA PRO A 109 6.69 10.67 -6.48
C PRO A 109 5.84 10.07 -5.36
N HIS A 110 4.88 9.20 -5.68
CA HIS A 110 4.03 8.54 -4.70
C HIS A 110 4.75 7.39 -3.98
N TYR A 111 5.58 6.62 -4.70
CA TYR A 111 6.38 5.54 -4.12
C TYR A 111 7.53 6.06 -3.25
N ARG A 112 8.14 7.19 -3.63
CA ARG A 112 9.18 7.86 -2.81
C ARG A 112 8.66 8.25 -1.44
N ARG A 113 7.42 8.73 -1.33
CA ARG A 113 6.80 9.14 -0.06
C ARG A 113 6.58 7.98 0.92
N TRP A 114 6.45 6.75 0.41
CA TRP A 114 6.29 5.54 1.23
C TRP A 114 7.63 5.01 1.78
N ARG A 115 8.71 5.16 1.01
CA ARG A 115 10.04 4.61 1.37
C ARG A 115 10.99 5.62 2.01
N SER A 116 10.78 6.92 1.81
CA SER A 116 11.61 7.95 2.42
C SER A 116 11.19 8.17 3.86
N GLU A 117 12.16 8.08 4.77
CA GLU A 117 12.04 8.62 6.12
C GLU A 117 11.42 10.03 6.08
N SER A 118 10.34 10.22 6.84
CA SER A 118 9.67 11.53 6.88
C SER A 118 10.62 12.58 7.47
N PRO A 119 10.55 13.85 7.04
CA PRO A 119 11.37 14.91 7.62
C PRO A 119 11.26 15.01 9.16
N LEU A 120 10.08 14.71 9.72
CA LEU A 120 9.85 14.60 11.17
C LEU A 120 10.70 13.50 11.81
N GLU A 121 10.72 12.31 11.22
CA GLU A 121 11.52 11.19 11.72
C GLU A 121 13.00 11.53 11.73
N ARG A 122 13.47 12.25 10.71
CA ARG A 122 14.88 12.66 10.64
C ARG A 122 15.25 13.58 11.80
N VAL A 123 14.36 14.49 12.19
CA VAL A 123 14.56 15.35 13.36
C VAL A 123 14.59 14.51 14.64
N LEU A 124 13.60 13.65 14.84
CA LEU A 124 13.50 12.81 16.04
C LEU A 124 14.67 11.81 16.16
N ARG A 125 15.11 11.21 15.05
CA ARG A 125 16.25 10.29 15.01
C ARG A 125 17.56 11.00 15.28
N ARG A 126 17.77 12.20 14.75
CA ARG A 126 18.95 13.03 15.06
C ARG A 126 19.02 13.38 16.54
N ALA A 127 17.87 13.60 17.17
CA ALA A 127 17.76 13.79 18.62
C ALA A 127 17.86 12.49 19.44
N SER A 128 18.10 11.33 18.80
CA SER A 128 18.16 10.01 19.46
C SER A 128 16.91 9.66 20.27
N ILE A 129 15.75 10.17 19.85
CA ILE A 129 14.47 9.94 20.51
C ILE A 129 13.86 8.63 20.00
N PRO A 130 13.51 7.67 20.88
CA PRO A 130 12.76 6.48 20.48
C PRO A 130 11.39 6.86 19.94
N VAL A 131 11.08 6.38 18.74
CA VAL A 131 9.82 6.68 18.04
C VAL A 131 9.07 5.42 17.66
N PHE A 132 7.76 5.53 17.59
CA PHE A 132 6.86 4.48 17.15
C PHE A 132 5.78 5.06 16.22
N ARG A 133 5.63 4.48 15.02
CA ARG A 133 4.85 5.09 13.93
C ARG A 133 3.62 4.29 13.56
N ASP A 134 2.64 4.98 12.98
CA ASP A 134 1.41 4.40 12.45
C ASP A 134 0.71 3.46 13.46
N VAL A 135 0.68 3.89 14.71
CA VAL A 135 0.29 3.08 15.85
C VAL A 135 -1.23 3.01 15.93
N ALA A 136 -1.80 1.83 15.68
CA ALA A 136 -3.24 1.63 15.84
C ALA A 136 -3.58 1.29 17.30
N LEU A 137 -4.24 2.21 17.98
CA LEU A 137 -4.64 2.08 19.37
C LEU A 137 -6.17 2.04 19.50
N SER A 138 -6.64 1.31 20.51
CA SER A 138 -8.05 1.25 20.88
C SER A 138 -8.14 1.18 22.40
N ALA A 139 -8.93 2.06 23.00
CA ALA A 139 -9.26 2.02 24.42
C ALA A 139 -10.73 1.61 24.60
N LYS A 140 -11.07 1.03 25.76
CA LYS A 140 -12.45 0.63 26.05
C LYS A 140 -13.37 1.85 25.98
N GLY A 141 -14.45 1.76 25.20
CA GLY A 141 -15.40 2.86 25.01
C GLY A 141 -14.93 3.97 24.05
N PHE A 142 -13.79 3.80 23.37
CA PHE A 142 -13.30 4.74 22.36
C PHE A 142 -13.10 4.05 21.01
N PRO A 143 -13.44 4.71 19.89
CA PRO A 143 -13.12 4.22 18.56
C PRO A 143 -11.62 4.00 18.40
N SER A 144 -11.24 2.95 17.67
CA SER A 144 -9.84 2.74 17.32
C SER A 144 -9.31 3.89 16.47
N THR A 145 -8.14 4.42 16.80
CA THR A 145 -7.47 5.49 16.05
C THR A 145 -6.10 5.03 15.57
N VAL A 146 -5.56 5.72 14.57
CA VAL A 146 -4.14 5.60 14.19
C VAL A 146 -3.44 6.89 14.54
N ILE A 147 -2.41 6.73 15.34
CA ILE A 147 -1.50 7.80 15.73
C ILE A 147 -0.32 7.79 14.75
N ASP A 148 -0.01 8.95 14.19
CA ASP A 148 1.02 9.05 13.15
C ASP A 148 2.40 8.75 13.75
N CYS A 149 2.70 9.34 14.91
CA CYS A 149 3.94 9.09 15.64
C CYS A 149 3.76 9.24 17.16
N LEU A 150 4.29 8.29 17.92
CA LEU A 150 4.55 8.38 19.35
C LEU A 150 6.06 8.51 19.55
N ALA A 151 6.49 9.42 20.41
CA ALA A 151 7.90 9.61 20.73
C ALA A 151 8.10 9.58 22.24
N LYS A 152 9.12 8.88 22.71
CA LYS A 152 9.50 8.85 24.13
C LYS A 152 10.56 9.89 24.39
N THR A 153 10.20 10.99 25.03
CA THR A 153 11.14 12.03 25.45
C THR A 153 11.40 11.92 26.95
N PRO A 154 12.47 12.54 27.48
CA PRO A 154 12.67 12.63 28.92
C PRO A 154 11.47 13.25 29.66
N ALA A 155 10.77 14.20 29.05
CA ALA A 155 9.58 14.83 29.65
C ALA A 155 8.34 13.90 29.69
N GLY A 156 8.29 12.84 28.89
CA GLY A 156 7.13 11.94 28.82
C GLY A 156 6.91 11.32 27.45
N ILE A 157 5.64 11.05 27.12
CA ILE A 157 5.25 10.50 25.82
C ILE A 157 4.62 11.61 24.98
N LEU A 158 5.23 11.87 23.83
CA LEU A 158 4.77 12.86 22.87
C LEU A 158 3.93 12.17 21.78
N VAL A 159 2.69 12.62 21.61
CA VAL A 159 1.72 12.16 20.62
C VAL A 159 1.70 13.17 19.47
N ILE A 160 2.37 12.80 18.38
CA ILE A 160 2.61 13.71 17.26
C ILE A 160 1.66 13.38 16.11
N SER A 161 0.85 14.36 15.73
CA SER A 161 0.16 14.36 14.44
C SER A 161 1.07 15.01 13.39
N ASN A 162 1.21 14.39 12.22
CA ASN A 162 2.05 14.91 11.13
C ASN A 162 1.26 15.14 9.84
N PRO A 163 0.38 16.15 9.80
CA PRO A 163 -0.37 16.45 8.60
C PRO A 163 0.56 17.07 7.55
N HIS A 164 0.51 16.54 6.34
CA HIS A 164 1.24 17.12 5.21
C HIS A 164 0.34 18.11 4.46
N LEU A 165 0.31 19.34 4.96
CA LEU A 165 -0.54 20.41 4.46
C LEU A 165 0.19 21.25 3.38
N ALA A 166 -0.56 21.77 2.40
CA ALA A 166 -0.05 22.68 1.39
C ALA A 166 -1.12 23.74 1.02
N GLY A 167 -0.71 24.88 0.47
CA GLY A 167 -1.63 25.96 0.15
C GLY A 167 -2.13 26.70 1.40
N GLU A 168 -3.20 27.46 1.26
CA GLU A 168 -3.80 28.23 2.36
C GLU A 168 -4.75 27.34 3.16
N ILE A 169 -4.60 27.35 4.48
CA ILE A 169 -5.42 26.56 5.42
C ILE A 169 -6.17 27.52 6.35
N VAL A 170 -7.50 27.51 6.25
CA VAL A 170 -8.39 28.35 7.04
C VAL A 170 -9.34 27.47 7.86
N GLY A 171 -9.54 27.84 9.11
CA GLY A 171 -10.43 27.16 10.03
C GLY A 171 -10.25 27.63 11.46
N GLN A 172 -11.00 27.01 12.36
CA GLN A 172 -10.95 27.22 13.79
C GLN A 172 -10.61 25.91 14.52
N PRO A 173 -9.95 25.97 15.69
CA PRO A 173 -9.58 24.75 16.44
C PRO A 173 -10.76 23.86 16.82
N GLN A 174 -11.95 24.43 16.99
CA GLN A 174 -13.16 23.72 17.43
C GLN A 174 -13.93 23.05 16.28
N GLN A 175 -13.73 23.50 15.04
CA GLN A 175 -14.44 22.98 13.86
C GLN A 175 -14.05 21.54 13.55
N ASP A 176 -14.96 20.73 13.02
CA ASP A 176 -14.65 19.35 12.62
C ASP A 176 -13.71 19.29 11.40
N PHE A 177 -13.86 20.25 10.49
CA PHE A 177 -13.10 20.34 9.25
C PHE A 177 -12.48 21.73 9.09
N TRP A 178 -11.34 21.78 8.39
CA TRP A 178 -10.74 23.00 7.90
C TRP A 178 -10.88 23.08 6.39
N MET A 179 -10.77 24.29 5.84
CA MET A 179 -10.70 24.54 4.41
C MET A 179 -9.25 24.62 3.98
N GLN A 180 -8.91 23.90 2.92
CA GLN A 180 -7.64 23.98 2.23
C GLN A 180 -7.85 24.53 0.82
N ASN A 181 -7.23 25.67 0.51
CA ASN A 181 -7.13 26.20 -0.84
C ASN A 181 -5.74 25.90 -1.39
N ASN A 182 -5.65 25.01 -2.38
CA ASN A 182 -4.40 24.69 -3.03
C ASN A 182 -4.48 25.05 -4.52
N ARG A 183 -3.90 26.20 -4.89
CA ARG A 183 -3.88 26.70 -6.28
C ARG A 183 -5.28 26.89 -6.88
N GLY A 184 -6.23 27.37 -6.08
CA GLY A 184 -7.61 27.64 -6.51
C GLY A 184 -8.56 26.46 -6.34
N ASP A 185 -8.06 25.28 -5.96
CA ASP A 185 -8.90 24.15 -5.59
C ASP A 185 -9.18 24.16 -4.08
N ASN A 186 -10.47 24.24 -3.72
CA ASN A 186 -10.94 24.32 -2.34
C ASN A 186 -11.44 22.95 -1.88
N GLN A 187 -10.80 22.39 -0.86
CA GLN A 187 -11.14 21.10 -0.30
C GLN A 187 -11.31 21.18 1.22
N GLN A 188 -12.24 20.39 1.77
CA GLN A 188 -12.34 20.18 3.20
C GLN A 188 -11.34 19.12 3.65
N ILE A 189 -10.67 19.39 4.77
CA ILE A 189 -9.77 18.45 5.41
C ILE A 189 -10.16 18.24 6.87
N ASP A 190 -9.94 17.04 7.39
CA ASP A 190 -10.14 16.74 8.82
C ASP A 190 -9.27 17.66 9.69
N ASN A 191 -9.84 18.19 10.78
CA ASN A 191 -9.11 19.03 11.72
C ASN A 191 -8.02 18.22 12.48
N PRO A 192 -6.72 18.48 12.24
CA PRO A 192 -5.61 17.79 12.91
C PRO A 192 -5.56 18.02 14.42
N ILE A 193 -6.06 19.16 14.92
CA ILE A 193 -6.13 19.48 16.36
C ILE A 193 -7.10 18.55 17.06
N ARG A 194 -8.31 18.41 16.52
CA ARG A 194 -9.32 17.48 17.08
C ARG A 194 -8.83 16.04 17.03
N LYS A 195 -8.19 15.64 15.93
CA LYS A 195 -7.55 14.32 15.83
C LYS A 195 -6.47 14.14 16.92
N ASN A 196 -5.55 15.09 17.06
CA ASN A 196 -4.46 14.99 18.04
C ASN A 196 -4.98 14.94 19.49
N ASN A 197 -6.01 15.72 19.82
CA ASN A 197 -6.67 15.68 21.12
C ASN A 197 -7.28 14.30 21.41
N ARG A 198 -7.94 13.70 20.42
CA ARG A 198 -8.50 12.34 20.53
C ARG A 198 -7.40 11.29 20.71
N ASP A 199 -6.34 11.37 19.90
CA ASP A 199 -5.20 10.45 19.95
C ASP A 199 -4.50 10.53 21.32
N THR A 200 -4.24 11.76 21.80
CA THR A 200 -3.69 12.03 23.13
C THR A 200 -4.56 11.46 24.24
N ARG A 201 -5.87 11.65 24.15
CA ARG A 201 -6.82 11.10 25.13
C ARG A 201 -6.80 9.58 25.15
N ILE A 202 -6.70 8.93 24.00
CA ILE A 202 -6.60 7.45 23.92
C ILE A 202 -5.32 6.97 24.59
N VAL A 203 -4.18 7.61 24.35
CA VAL A 203 -2.91 7.24 25.01
C VAL A 203 -3.02 7.43 26.53
N LYS A 204 -3.63 8.53 26.99
CA LYS A 204 -3.90 8.76 28.43
C LYS A 204 -4.75 7.66 29.04
N LEU A 205 -5.83 7.25 28.38
CA LEU A 205 -6.69 6.16 28.88
C LEU A 205 -5.97 4.82 28.96
N LEU A 206 -5.03 4.54 28.05
CA LEU A 206 -4.29 3.28 28.04
C LEU A 206 -3.17 3.23 29.09
N LEU A 207 -2.56 4.37 29.41
CA LEU A 207 -1.41 4.43 30.31
C LEU A 207 -1.74 4.94 31.71
N GLY A 208 -2.88 5.61 31.88
CA GLY A 208 -3.23 6.36 33.08
C GLY A 208 -2.37 7.62 33.26
N ASP A 209 -2.51 8.27 34.41
CA ASP A 209 -1.87 9.56 34.71
C ASP A 209 -0.46 9.42 35.32
N ALA A 210 0.12 8.22 35.28
CA ALA A 210 1.43 7.94 35.89
C ALA A 210 2.61 8.58 35.13
N VAL A 211 2.40 9.02 33.89
CA VAL A 211 3.43 9.63 33.05
C VAL A 211 2.84 10.82 32.27
N PRO A 212 3.60 11.89 32.03
CA PRO A 212 3.13 12.99 31.21
C PRO A 212 2.90 12.55 29.77
N ILE A 213 1.77 12.99 29.20
CA ILE A 213 1.41 12.74 27.80
C ILE A 213 1.08 14.08 27.15
N HIS A 214 1.85 14.43 26.14
CA HIS A 214 1.78 15.71 25.42
C HIS A 214 1.29 15.48 24.00
N GLY A 215 0.32 16.29 23.56
CA GLY A 215 -0.10 16.34 22.16
C GLY A 215 0.68 17.41 21.41
N CYS A 216 1.16 17.11 20.21
CA CYS A 216 1.83 18.06 19.33
C CYS A 216 1.41 17.82 17.88
N ILE A 217 1.32 18.90 17.10
CA ILE A 217 0.96 18.84 15.68
C ILE A 217 2.09 19.49 14.91
N VAL A 218 2.82 18.67 14.15
CA VAL A 218 3.97 19.13 13.37
C VAL A 218 3.62 19.00 11.90
N TYR A 219 3.51 20.10 11.17
CA TYR A 219 3.26 20.03 9.74
C TYR A 219 4.56 20.15 8.95
N THR A 220 4.66 19.34 7.89
CA THR A 220 5.88 19.13 7.10
C THR A 220 5.81 19.69 5.67
N GLY A 221 4.72 20.37 5.33
CA GLY A 221 4.50 20.98 4.01
C GLY A 221 4.59 22.50 3.99
N ARG A 222 4.24 23.10 2.84
CA ARG A 222 4.33 24.54 2.58
C ARG A 222 2.99 25.24 2.79
N ALA A 223 2.25 24.84 3.82
CA ALA A 223 0.98 25.44 4.13
C ALA A 223 1.13 26.79 4.82
N GLU A 224 0.25 27.70 4.47
CA GLU A 224 0.02 28.97 5.17
C GLU A 224 -1.24 28.81 5.99
N LEU A 225 -1.08 28.69 7.30
CA LEU A 225 -2.19 28.50 8.23
C LEU A 225 -2.71 29.87 8.68
N SER A 226 -4.01 29.98 8.95
CA SER A 226 -4.54 31.17 9.61
C SER A 226 -3.85 31.41 10.97
N PRO A 227 -3.73 32.67 11.45
CA PRO A 227 -2.98 32.99 12.67
C PRO A 227 -3.40 32.17 13.90
N VAL A 228 -4.70 31.91 14.06
CA VAL A 228 -5.23 31.09 15.17
C VAL A 228 -4.74 29.65 15.11
N LEU A 229 -4.57 29.09 13.91
CA LEU A 229 -4.08 27.72 13.75
C LEU A 229 -2.56 27.63 13.92
N GLN A 230 -1.83 28.70 13.58
CA GLN A 230 -0.37 28.77 13.79
C GLN A 230 0.02 28.70 15.27
N THR A 231 -0.82 29.18 16.20
CA THR A 231 -0.51 29.11 17.64
C THR A 231 -0.68 27.72 18.23
N MET A 232 -1.39 26.83 17.53
CA MET A 232 -1.72 25.47 17.98
C MET A 232 -0.97 24.39 17.19
N THR A 233 -0.15 24.79 16.23
CA THR A 233 0.58 23.88 15.35
C THR A 233 2.01 24.36 15.15
N GLU A 234 2.92 23.44 14.90
CA GLU A 234 4.33 23.76 14.73
C GLU A 234 4.80 23.41 13.31
N ARG A 235 5.55 24.33 12.72
CA ARG A 235 6.34 24.02 11.52
C ARG A 235 7.44 23.05 11.91
N LEU A 236 7.72 22.08 11.04
CA LEU A 236 8.88 21.21 11.22
C LEU A 236 10.20 21.97 11.47
N SER A 237 10.39 23.13 10.81
CA SER A 237 11.60 23.95 10.98
C SER A 237 11.77 24.53 12.38
N ILE A 238 10.66 24.72 13.11
CA ILE A 238 10.64 25.24 14.48
C ILE A 238 10.59 24.08 15.49
N PHE A 239 10.01 22.95 15.08
CA PHE A 239 9.85 21.77 15.93
C PHE A 239 11.17 21.27 16.55
N SER A 240 12.29 21.37 15.83
CA SER A 240 13.59 20.98 16.42
C SER A 240 13.97 21.80 17.65
N THR A 241 13.58 23.08 17.70
CA THR A 241 13.86 23.97 18.82
C THR A 241 12.87 23.75 19.97
N THR A 242 11.58 23.52 19.67
CA THR A 242 10.58 23.22 20.70
C THR A 242 10.79 21.85 21.32
N LEU A 243 11.39 20.90 20.57
CA LEU A 243 11.76 19.58 21.06
C LEU A 243 12.68 19.64 22.28
N ASP A 244 13.52 20.66 22.41
CA ASP A 244 14.39 20.87 23.57
C ASP A 244 13.59 21.05 24.86
N SER A 245 12.41 21.69 24.79
CA SER A 245 11.52 21.82 25.96
C SER A 245 11.05 20.45 26.47
N HIS A 246 10.94 19.46 25.58
CA HIS A 246 10.59 18.09 25.90
C HIS A 246 11.78 17.22 26.35
N MET A 247 13.00 17.78 26.37
CA MET A 247 14.20 17.10 26.88
C MET A 247 14.39 17.29 28.39
N THR A 248 13.60 18.16 29.02
CA THR A 248 13.58 18.30 30.49
C THR A 248 13.01 17.03 31.12
N ALA A 249 13.80 16.35 31.94
CA ALA A 249 13.44 15.03 32.46
C ALA A 249 12.28 15.08 33.46
N PHE A 250 11.27 14.24 33.21
CA PHE A 250 10.26 13.86 34.21
C PHE A 250 10.93 13.06 35.35
N PRO A 251 10.60 13.29 36.63
CA PRO A 251 11.32 12.66 37.74
C PRO A 251 11.29 11.12 37.74
N ASP A 252 10.16 10.49 37.41
CA ASP A 252 10.02 9.03 37.42
C ASP A 252 10.24 8.40 36.04
N GLN A 253 11.51 8.37 35.63
CA GLN A 253 11.94 7.74 34.37
C GLN A 253 11.65 6.23 34.33
N ARG A 254 11.59 5.56 35.49
CA ARG A 254 11.30 4.11 35.54
C ARG A 254 9.85 3.82 35.19
N SER A 255 8.91 4.62 35.70
CA SER A 255 7.50 4.55 35.29
C SER A 255 7.36 4.85 33.79
N LEU A 256 8.05 5.87 33.29
CA LEU A 256 8.07 6.21 31.87
C LEU A 256 8.55 5.03 30.99
N ASP A 257 9.66 4.40 31.35
CA ASP A 257 10.17 3.22 30.66
C ASP A 257 9.18 2.04 30.69
N GLY A 258 8.53 1.83 31.83
CA GLY A 258 7.51 0.80 31.99
C GLY A 258 6.28 1.03 31.10
N LYS A 259 5.78 2.27 31.07
CA LYS A 259 4.65 2.67 30.22
C LYS A 259 5.00 2.64 28.73
N TRP A 260 6.19 3.07 28.36
CA TRP A 260 6.68 2.96 26.98
C TRP A 260 6.75 1.51 26.52
N ARG A 261 7.33 0.61 27.33
CA ARG A 261 7.34 -0.84 27.03
C ARG A 261 5.93 -1.42 26.94
N THR A 262 4.99 -0.93 27.75
CA THR A 262 3.58 -1.33 27.68
C THR A 262 2.94 -0.92 26.35
N LEU A 263 3.17 0.30 25.87
CA LEU A 263 2.73 0.75 24.53
C LEU A 263 3.27 -0.15 23.42
N MET A 264 4.56 -0.48 23.47
CA MET A 264 5.22 -1.31 22.46
C MET A 264 4.66 -2.74 22.40
N ARG A 265 4.03 -3.23 23.49
CA ARG A 265 3.41 -4.55 23.57
C ARG A 265 1.98 -4.59 23.03
N TYR A 266 1.34 -3.46 22.74
CA TYR A 266 -0.02 -3.48 22.21
C TYR A 266 -0.02 -4.21 20.83
N PRO A 267 -0.77 -5.30 20.65
CA PRO A 267 -0.67 -6.17 19.46
C PRO A 267 -0.94 -5.45 18.13
N ARG A 268 -1.73 -4.38 18.16
CA ARG A 268 -2.08 -3.57 16.97
C ARG A 268 -1.18 -2.38 16.74
N ALA A 269 -0.27 -2.14 17.67
CA ALA A 269 0.70 -1.07 17.59
C ALA A 269 1.72 -1.34 16.47
N ASN A 270 1.85 -2.60 16.00
CA ASN A 270 2.89 -3.01 15.06
C ASN A 270 2.44 -3.58 13.70
N SER A 271 1.15 -3.82 13.40
CA SER A 271 0.72 -4.22 12.05
C SER A 271 -0.79 -4.37 11.92
N CYS A 272 -1.37 -3.63 10.97
CA CYS A 272 -2.50 -4.02 10.09
C CYS A 272 -2.82 -2.84 9.15
N ARG A 273 -2.65 -1.59 9.60
CA ARG A 273 -2.92 -0.40 8.78
C ARG A 273 -1.75 0.11 7.94
N VAL A 274 -0.49 -0.22 8.22
CA VAL A 274 0.59 -0.06 7.21
C VAL A 274 0.29 -0.91 5.96
N ARG A 275 -0.27 -2.12 6.15
CA ARG A 275 -0.82 -2.96 5.07
C ARG A 275 -2.15 -2.45 4.53
N ALA A 276 -3.07 -1.96 5.37
CA ALA A 276 -4.39 -1.50 4.92
C ALA A 276 -4.43 -0.10 4.29
N ARG A 277 -3.55 0.84 4.64
CA ARG A 277 -3.32 2.08 3.88
C ARG A 277 -2.65 1.76 2.55
N GLY A 278 -1.72 0.81 2.52
CA GLY A 278 -1.23 0.21 1.27
C GLY A 278 -2.34 -0.41 0.43
N ALA A 279 -3.29 -1.13 1.05
CA ALA A 279 -4.40 -1.81 0.37
C ALA A 279 -5.53 -0.86 -0.05
N ALA A 280 -5.88 0.14 0.75
CA ALA A 280 -6.86 1.17 0.42
C ALA A 280 -6.33 2.11 -0.65
N TRP A 281 -5.02 2.42 -0.62
CA TRP A 281 -4.35 3.12 -1.71
C TRP A 281 -4.26 2.25 -2.96
N LYS A 282 -3.94 0.95 -2.86
CA LYS A 282 -4.06 0.01 -4.01
C LYS A 282 -5.48 -0.01 -4.58
N ARG A 283 -6.53 0.04 -3.75
CA ARG A 283 -7.93 0.15 -4.23
C ARG A 283 -8.21 1.47 -4.93
N ALA A 284 -7.76 2.61 -4.37
CA ALA A 284 -7.89 3.91 -5.02
C ALA A 284 -7.07 3.99 -6.33
N LEU A 285 -5.89 3.36 -6.38
CA LEU A 285 -5.07 3.22 -7.58
C LEU A 285 -5.73 2.33 -8.62
N CYS A 286 -6.31 1.19 -8.22
CA CYS A 286 -7.05 0.31 -9.11
C CYS A 286 -8.32 0.99 -9.63
N GLU A 287 -9.01 1.79 -8.84
CA GLU A 287 -10.20 2.52 -9.27
C GLU A 287 -9.86 3.68 -10.21
N HIS A 288 -8.75 4.37 -9.97
CA HIS A 288 -8.23 5.40 -10.88
C HIS A 288 -7.66 4.77 -12.16
N GLN A 289 -6.91 3.66 -12.08
CA GLN A 289 -6.44 2.89 -13.24
C GLN A 289 -7.61 2.34 -14.04
N ARG A 290 -8.67 1.84 -13.39
CA ARG A 290 -9.87 1.38 -14.12
C ARG A 290 -10.45 2.53 -14.94
N LYS A 291 -10.52 3.75 -14.40
CA LYS A 291 -11.01 4.94 -15.14
C LYS A 291 -10.08 5.36 -16.29
N VAL A 292 -8.76 5.37 -16.07
CA VAL A 292 -7.76 5.79 -17.07
C VAL A 292 -7.55 4.73 -18.17
N VAL A 293 -7.50 3.45 -17.80
CA VAL A 293 -7.38 2.32 -18.74
C VAL A 293 -8.66 2.17 -19.56
N SER A 294 -9.85 2.38 -18.98
CA SER A 294 -11.10 2.43 -19.75
C SER A 294 -11.08 3.56 -20.77
N GLY A 295 -10.64 4.76 -20.38
CA GLY A 295 -10.55 5.91 -21.29
C GLY A 295 -9.53 5.70 -22.42
N SER A 296 -8.38 5.11 -22.10
CA SER A 296 -7.32 4.84 -23.09
C SER A 296 -7.63 3.64 -23.99
N LEU A 297 -8.29 2.59 -23.50
CA LEU A 297 -8.78 1.48 -24.33
C LEU A 297 -9.88 1.94 -25.29
N LEU A 298 -10.78 2.83 -24.86
CA LEU A 298 -11.79 3.43 -25.75
C LEU A 298 -11.15 4.31 -26.84
N LEU A 299 -10.13 5.10 -26.47
CA LEU A 299 -9.35 5.88 -27.45
C LEU A 299 -8.59 4.98 -28.42
N MET A 300 -7.94 3.92 -27.94
CA MET A 300 -7.22 2.97 -28.78
C MET A 300 -8.16 2.16 -29.67
N SER A 301 -9.32 1.72 -29.17
CA SER A 301 -10.32 1.03 -29.99
C SER A 301 -10.93 1.96 -31.04
N MET A 302 -11.17 3.24 -30.71
CA MET A 302 -11.58 4.24 -31.69
C MET A 302 -10.51 4.47 -32.75
N LEU A 303 -9.23 4.59 -32.36
CA LEU A 303 -8.13 4.77 -33.31
C LEU A 303 -7.97 3.56 -34.22
N VAL A 304 -8.04 2.34 -33.69
CA VAL A 304 -7.99 1.09 -34.49
C VAL A 304 -9.20 0.98 -35.41
N ALA A 305 -10.41 1.33 -34.95
CA ALA A 305 -11.61 1.34 -35.80
C ALA A 305 -11.52 2.37 -36.92
N ILE A 306 -11.04 3.58 -36.63
CA ILE A 306 -10.84 4.66 -37.63
C ILE A 306 -9.77 4.26 -38.65
N TRP A 307 -8.72 3.54 -38.22
CA TRP A 307 -7.66 3.09 -39.12
C TRP A 307 -8.05 1.88 -39.95
N GLY A 308 -8.80 0.93 -39.37
CA GLY A 308 -9.34 -0.24 -40.07
C GLY A 308 -10.41 0.09 -41.11
N LEU A 309 -11.08 1.25 -41.00
CA LEU A 309 -12.04 1.75 -42.00
C LEU A 309 -11.37 2.43 -43.22
N ARG A 310 -10.03 2.58 -43.22
CA ARG A 310 -9.26 3.22 -44.30
C ARG A 310 -8.40 2.26 -45.13
N VAL A 311 -8.45 0.96 -44.83
CA VAL A 311 -7.81 -0.13 -45.59
C VAL A 311 -8.89 -0.91 -46.31
#